data_AF-A0AA43UJY1-F1
#
_entry.id   AF-A0AA43UJY1-F1
#
_cell.length_a   1.000
_cell.length_b   1.000
_cell.length_c   1.000
_cell.angle_alpha   90.00
_cell.angle_beta   90.00
_cell.angle_gamma   90.00
#
_symmetry.space_group_name_H-M   'P 1'
#
loop_
_entity.id
_entity.type
_entity.pdbx_description
1 polymer ?
#
loop_
_entity_poly.entity_id
_entity_poly.type
_entity_poly.pdbx_seq_one_letter_code
_entity_poly.pdbx_strand_id
1 'polypeptide(L)'
;MSVITIHDLTMAIKNSIDSSSRAMEEEEAYDLAHRVLNFFGYSDRIIDNILEPEDRDAFYMLEDSGILTTEREETTLYDGREWRIHYWLFRRERISELMNLVPEQHEAAASGEFDYGELPDDIWQRGSDA
;
A
#
# COMPACT_ATOMS: atom_id res chain seq x y z
N MET A 1 -6.61 -3.02 -22.19
CA MET A 1 -5.74 -1.99 -21.61
C MET A 1 -6.62 -1.07 -20.79
N SER A 2 -6.59 -1.22 -19.46
CA SER A 2 -7.31 -0.32 -18.57
C SER A 2 -6.50 0.96 -18.44
N VAL A 3 -7.08 2.10 -18.85
CA VAL A 3 -6.47 3.42 -18.68
C VAL A 3 -6.84 3.88 -17.29
N ILE A 4 -5.85 4.11 -16.42
CA ILE A 4 -6.09 4.71 -15.10
C ILE A 4 -6.22 6.21 -15.31
N THR A 5 -7.31 6.80 -14.86
CA THR A 5 -7.46 8.25 -14.86
C THR A 5 -6.93 8.84 -13.55
N ILE A 6 -6.57 10.13 -13.57
CA ILE A 6 -6.18 10.86 -12.36
C ILE A 6 -7.27 10.73 -11.29
N HIS A 7 -8.54 10.82 -11.71
CA HIS A 7 -9.69 10.72 -10.83
C HIS A 7 -9.76 9.36 -10.12
N ASP A 8 -9.52 8.26 -10.84
CA ASP A 8 -9.53 6.91 -10.26
C ASP A 8 -8.43 6.74 -9.21
N LEU A 9 -7.23 7.27 -9.49
CA LEU A 9 -6.11 7.22 -8.56
C LEU A 9 -6.38 8.09 -7.32
N THR A 10 -6.89 9.31 -7.51
CA THR A 10 -7.27 10.20 -6.40
C THR A 10 -8.33 9.56 -5.51
N MET A 11 -9.34 8.92 -6.10
CA MET A 11 -10.40 8.25 -5.35
C MET A 11 -9.87 7.01 -4.62
N ALA A 12 -8.99 6.22 -5.24
CA ALA A 12 -8.34 5.09 -4.59
C ALA A 12 -7.47 5.53 -3.39
N ILE A 13 -6.68 6.60 -3.55
CA ILE A 13 -5.87 7.19 -2.49
C ILE A 13 -6.77 7.65 -1.34
N LYS A 14 -7.85 8.38 -1.64
CA LYS A 14 -8.82 8.87 -0.65
C LYS A 14 -9.43 7.73 0.18
N ASN A 15 -9.90 6.68 -0.48
CA ASN A 15 -10.50 5.52 0.19
C ASN A 15 -9.47 4.76 1.05
N SER A 16 -8.22 4.67 0.58
CA SER A 16 -7.15 4.02 1.35
C SER A 16 -6.77 4.82 2.61
N ILE A 17 -6.76 6.15 2.53
CA ILE A 17 -6.33 7.03 3.62
C ILE A 17 -7.43 7.23 4.67
N ASP A 18 -8.71 7.20 4.29
CA ASP A 18 -9.84 7.22 5.23
C ASP A 18 -9.79 6.02 6.19
N SER A 19 -9.27 4.89 5.72
CA SER A 19 -9.01 3.69 6.54
C SER A 19 -7.86 3.89 7.56
N SER A 20 -6.94 4.82 7.27
CA SER A 20 -5.67 5.00 7.98
C SER A 20 -5.66 6.20 8.94
N SER A 21 -6.82 6.76 9.29
CA SER A 21 -7.00 7.77 10.36
C SER A 21 -6.31 9.14 10.15
N ARG A 22 -5.95 9.49 8.92
CA ARG A 22 -5.35 10.80 8.60
C ARG A 22 -6.12 11.45 7.45
N ALA A 23 -7.12 12.28 7.76
CA ALA A 23 -7.81 13.08 6.75
C ALA A 23 -6.81 14.05 6.09
N MET A 24 -6.22 13.66 4.96
CA MET A 24 -5.49 14.57 4.08
C MET A 24 -6.50 15.44 3.33
N GLU A 25 -6.11 16.67 3.04
CA GLU A 25 -6.91 17.53 2.18
C GLU A 25 -7.01 16.92 0.78
N GLU A 26 -8.19 17.01 0.17
CA GLU A 26 -8.48 16.44 -1.16
C GLU A 26 -7.51 16.98 -2.25
N GLU A 27 -6.96 18.17 -2.02
CA GLU A 27 -5.95 18.82 -2.85
C GLU A 27 -4.60 18.09 -2.80
N GLU A 28 -4.13 17.67 -1.62
CA GLU A 28 -2.87 16.95 -1.48
C GLU A 28 -2.93 15.56 -2.15
N ALA A 29 -4.07 14.88 -2.03
CA ALA A 29 -4.31 13.59 -2.68
C ALA A 29 -4.33 13.73 -4.21
N TYR A 30 -4.90 14.82 -4.72
CA TYR A 30 -4.91 15.13 -6.14
C TYR A 30 -3.50 15.42 -6.67
N ASP A 31 -2.71 16.22 -5.95
CA ASP A 31 -1.34 16.55 -6.33
C ASP A 31 -0.42 15.33 -6.30
N LEU A 32 -0.60 14.44 -5.32
CA LEU A 32 0.13 13.17 -5.26
C LEU A 32 -0.25 12.26 -6.43
N ALA A 33 -1.55 12.12 -6.70
CA ALA A 33 -2.04 11.34 -7.83
C ALA A 33 -1.49 11.86 -9.16
N HIS A 34 -1.46 13.18 -9.34
CA HIS A 34 -0.93 13.83 -10.53
C HIS A 34 0.57 13.60 -10.71
N ARG A 35 1.36 13.73 -9.63
CA ARG A 35 2.80 13.45 -9.65
C ARG A 35 3.07 11.99 -10.02
N VAL A 36 2.40 11.05 -9.38
CA VAL A 36 2.59 9.60 -9.61
C VAL A 36 2.20 9.21 -11.03
N LEU A 37 1.07 9.73 -11.54
CA LEU A 37 0.66 9.46 -12.91
C LEU A 37 1.66 10.04 -13.93
N ASN A 38 2.29 11.18 -13.64
CA ASN A 38 3.32 11.75 -14.51
C ASN A 38 4.58 10.87 -14.58
N PHE A 39 4.96 10.21 -13.47
CA PHE A 39 6.09 9.27 -13.45
C PHE A 39 5.79 7.96 -14.19
N PHE A 40 4.61 7.38 -13.99
CA PHE A 40 4.23 6.15 -14.69
C PHE A 40 3.93 6.40 -16.17
N GLY A 41 3.30 7.53 -16.51
CA GLY A 41 2.89 7.86 -17.87
C GLY A 41 2.00 6.76 -18.46
N TYR A 42 2.50 6.05 -19.47
CA TYR A 42 1.84 4.88 -20.08
C TYR A 42 2.46 3.54 -19.67
N SER A 43 3.56 3.58 -18.91
CA SER A 43 4.26 2.40 -18.45
C SER A 43 3.64 1.90 -17.16
N ASP A 44 3.55 0.58 -17.00
CA ASP A 44 3.01 -0.04 -15.78
C ASP A 44 4.08 -0.35 -14.74
N ARG A 45 5.33 -0.03 -15.08
CA ARG A 45 6.53 -0.32 -14.30
C ARG A 45 7.50 0.85 -14.42
N ILE A 46 8.06 1.28 -13.29
CA ILE A 46 9.13 2.27 -13.23
C ILE A 46 10.29 1.76 -12.38
N ILE A 47 11.49 2.32 -12.61
CA ILE A 47 12.70 1.96 -11.87
C ILE A 47 12.88 2.95 -10.72
N ASP A 48 13.15 2.47 -9.51
CA ASP A 48 13.32 3.30 -8.32
C ASP A 48 14.35 4.45 -8.49
N ASN A 49 15.40 4.22 -9.29
CA ASN A 49 16.45 5.22 -9.54
C ASN A 49 15.96 6.51 -10.22
N ILE A 50 14.79 6.51 -10.87
CA ILE A 50 14.25 7.74 -11.48
C ILE A 50 13.54 8.63 -10.46
N LEU A 51 13.24 8.11 -9.26
CA LEU A 51 12.48 8.80 -8.24
C LEU A 51 13.39 9.73 -7.44
N GLU A 52 12.93 10.98 -7.31
CA GLU A 52 13.48 11.94 -6.37
C GLU A 52 13.15 11.51 -4.93
N PRO A 53 13.99 11.86 -3.94
CA PRO A 53 13.76 11.45 -2.55
C PRO A 53 12.41 11.91 -1.99
N GLU A 54 11.88 13.06 -2.44
CA GLU A 54 10.58 13.58 -2.02
C GLU A 54 9.42 12.74 -2.58
N ASP A 55 9.55 12.21 -3.80
CA ASP A 55 8.54 11.36 -4.40
C ASP A 55 8.59 9.93 -3.85
N ARG A 56 9.76 9.42 -3.46
CA ARG A 56 9.87 8.06 -2.87
C ARG A 56 8.97 7.84 -1.67
N ASP A 57 8.81 8.87 -0.83
CA ASP A 57 7.91 8.80 0.33
C ASP A 57 6.45 8.56 -0.10
N ALA A 58 6.01 9.24 -1.18
CA ALA A 58 4.68 9.01 -1.75
C ALA A 58 4.54 7.59 -2.33
N PHE A 59 5.59 7.03 -2.93
CA PHE A 59 5.58 5.65 -3.44
C PHE A 59 5.48 4.61 -2.34
N TYR A 60 6.16 4.79 -1.21
CA TYR A 60 6.01 3.93 -0.04
C TYR A 60 4.59 4.03 0.56
N MET A 61 4.03 5.24 0.64
CA MET A 61 2.63 5.41 1.06
C MET A 61 1.66 4.68 0.12
N LEU A 62 1.92 4.72 -1.19
CA LEU A 62 1.09 4.03 -2.17
C LEU A 62 1.28 2.51 -2.16
N GLU A 63 2.45 2.01 -1.80
CA GLU A 63 2.65 0.58 -1.56
C GLU A 63 1.85 0.09 -0.36
N ASP A 64 1.86 0.84 0.75
CA ASP A 64 1.09 0.52 1.96
C ASP A 64 -0.42 0.51 1.66
N SER A 65 -0.90 1.45 0.84
CA SER A 65 -2.29 1.47 0.36
C SER A 65 -2.66 0.31 -0.58
N GLY A 66 -1.68 -0.47 -1.04
CA GLY A 66 -1.87 -1.59 -1.96
C GLY A 66 -2.10 -1.19 -3.43
N ILE A 67 -1.89 0.09 -3.76
CA ILE A 67 -1.97 0.63 -5.14
C ILE A 67 -0.71 0.25 -5.93
N LEU A 68 0.45 0.30 -5.29
CA LEU A 68 1.74 -0.06 -5.88
C LEU A 68 2.31 -1.35 -5.27
N THR A 69 3.24 -1.97 -5.97
CA THR A 69 3.97 -3.16 -5.50
C THR A 69 5.43 -3.01 -5.85
N THR A 70 6.30 -3.34 -4.90
CA THR A 70 7.73 -3.41 -5.15
C THR A 70 8.13 -4.81 -5.61
N GLU A 71 8.92 -4.87 -6.68
CA GLU A 71 9.66 -6.07 -7.07
C GLU A 71 11.15 -5.80 -7.02
N ARG A 72 11.92 -6.79 -6.57
CA ARG A 72 13.38 -6.76 -6.53
C ARG A 72 13.94 -7.76 -7.52
N GLU A 73 14.68 -7.26 -8.50
CA GLU A 73 15.43 -8.08 -9.44
C GLU A 73 16.91 -8.05 -9.05
N GLU A 74 17.47 -9.24 -8.85
CA GLU A 74 18.89 -9.42 -8.56
C GLU A 74 19.54 -10.06 -9.77
N THR A 75 20.41 -9.31 -10.44
CA THR A 75 21.24 -9.86 -11.51
C THR A 75 22.68 -9.90 -11.03
N THR A 76 23.37 -10.99 -11.33
CA THR A 76 24.82 -11.09 -11.14
C THR A 76 25.50 -10.46 -12.35
N LEU A 77 26.36 -9.48 -12.11
CA LEU A 77 27.22 -8.96 -13.16
C LEU A 77 28.34 -9.97 -13.43
N TYR A 78 28.95 -9.95 -14.62
CA TYR A 78 30.07 -10.82 -14.99
C TYR A 78 31.30 -10.68 -14.07
N ASP A 79 31.36 -9.60 -13.30
CA ASP A 79 32.40 -9.28 -12.32
C ASP A 79 32.12 -9.85 -10.91
N GLY A 80 31.07 -10.68 -10.76
CA GLY A 80 30.66 -11.27 -9.47
C GLY A 80 30.01 -10.28 -8.50
N ARG A 81 29.82 -9.03 -8.91
CA ARG A 81 29.08 -8.02 -8.15
C ARG A 81 27.58 -8.22 -8.34
N GLU A 82 26.84 -8.18 -7.25
CA GLU A 82 25.38 -8.22 -7.26
C GLU A 82 24.85 -6.83 -7.67
N TRP A 83 24.01 -6.80 -8.69
CA TRP A 83 23.27 -5.62 -9.11
C TRP A 83 21.80 -5.81 -8.76
N ARG A 84 21.25 -4.82 -8.05
CA ARG A 84 19.88 -4.88 -7.52
C ARG A 84 19.09 -3.73 -8.11
N ILE A 85 18.04 -4.05 -8.85
CA ILE A 85 17.08 -3.08 -9.38
C ILE A 85 15.78 -3.27 -8.63
N HIS A 86 15.26 -2.18 -8.08
CA HIS A 86 13.91 -2.14 -7.53
C HIS A 86 12.98 -1.57 -8.59
N TYR A 87 11.91 -2.30 -8.84
CA TYR A 87 10.84 -1.90 -9.74
C TYR A 87 9.60 -1.58 -8.92
N TRP A 88 8.96 -0.49 -9.28
CA TRP A 88 7.63 -0.15 -8.83
C TRP A 88 6.64 -0.59 -9.91
N LEU A 89 5.78 -1.52 -9.57
CA LEU A 89 4.73 -2.02 -10.45
C LEU A 89 3.38 -1.48 -10.00
N PHE A 90 2.59 -1.09 -10.99
CA PHE A 90 1.27 -0.57 -10.77
C PHE A 90 0.23 -1.71 -10.79
N ARG A 91 -0.44 -1.98 -9.65
CA ARG A 91 -1.38 -3.11 -9.51
C ARG A 91 -2.79 -2.70 -9.97
N ARG A 92 -2.99 -2.60 -11.29
CA ARG A 92 -4.24 -2.10 -11.92
C ARG A 92 -5.48 -2.91 -11.58
N GLU A 93 -5.31 -4.22 -11.42
CA GLU A 93 -6.39 -5.14 -11.06
C GLU A 93 -6.95 -4.78 -9.68
N ARG A 94 -6.06 -4.41 -8.74
CA ARG A 94 -6.47 -4.06 -7.37
C ARG A 94 -7.19 -2.72 -7.30
N ILE A 95 -6.82 -1.75 -8.13
CA ILE A 95 -7.52 -0.45 -8.17
C ILE A 95 -8.92 -0.60 -8.73
N SER A 96 -9.08 -1.43 -9.76
CA SER A 96 -10.41 -1.73 -10.31
C SER A 96 -11.28 -2.48 -9.29
N GLU A 97 -10.68 -3.37 -8.49
CA GLU A 97 -11.36 -4.01 -7.34
C GLU A 97 -11.70 -3.00 -6.25
N LEU A 98 -10.78 -2.11 -5.85
CA LEU A 98 -11.02 -1.06 -4.84
C LEU A 98 -12.10 -0.06 -5.28
N MET A 99 -12.23 0.20 -6.59
CA MET A 99 -13.34 1.01 -7.14
C MET A 99 -14.69 0.27 -7.10
N ASN A 100 -14.70 -1.05 -7.28
CA ASN A 100 -15.91 -1.86 -7.25
C ASN A 100 -16.31 -2.33 -5.85
N LEU A 101 -15.37 -2.31 -4.91
CA LEU A 101 -15.62 -2.50 -3.49
C LEU A 101 -16.19 -1.18 -2.94
N VAL A 102 -17.52 -1.05 -3.10
CA VAL A 102 -18.38 -0.52 -2.02
C VAL A 102 -17.81 -1.05 -0.69
N PRO A 103 -17.69 -0.25 0.38
CA PRO A 103 -16.93 -0.61 1.56
C PRO A 103 -17.54 -1.82 2.30
N GLU A 104 -17.27 -3.02 1.81
CA GLU A 104 -17.24 -4.22 2.62
C GLU A 104 -15.83 -4.31 3.17
N GLN A 105 -15.67 -3.62 4.29
CA GLN A 105 -14.89 -4.06 5.44
C GLN A 105 -13.60 -4.79 5.07
N HIS A 106 -12.49 -4.05 5.07
CA HIS A 106 -11.17 -4.61 5.36
C HIS A 106 -11.11 -5.02 6.85
N GLU A 107 -12.00 -5.92 7.27
CA GLU A 107 -11.90 -6.69 8.52
C GLU A 107 -11.29 -8.06 8.16
N ALA A 108 -10.02 -8.08 7.74
CA ALA A 108 -9.35 -9.35 7.49
C ALA A 108 -7.90 -9.43 7.99
N ALA A 109 -7.37 -8.38 8.62
CA ALA A 109 -5.99 -8.43 9.11
C ALA A 109 -5.68 -7.46 10.27
N ALA A 110 -6.46 -7.48 11.36
CA ALA A 110 -5.99 -7.18 12.74
C ALA A 110 -7.17 -6.93 13.70
N SER A 111 -7.96 -7.96 13.98
CA SER A 111 -8.72 -8.13 15.24
C SER A 111 -9.60 -9.36 15.06
N GLY A 112 -9.03 -10.53 15.34
CA GLY A 112 -9.86 -11.48 16.07
C GLY A 112 -10.20 -10.74 17.35
N GLU A 113 -11.41 -10.21 17.45
CA GLU A 113 -11.96 -9.69 18.69
C GLU A 113 -12.04 -10.90 19.62
N PHE A 114 -10.90 -11.22 20.25
CA PHE A 114 -10.81 -12.26 21.24
C PHE A 114 -11.62 -11.74 22.43
N ASP A 115 -12.84 -12.22 22.56
CA ASP A 115 -13.68 -11.94 23.71
C ASP A 115 -13.00 -12.50 24.96
N TYR A 116 -12.38 -11.60 25.73
CA TYR A 116 -11.75 -11.95 27.00
C TYR A 116 -12.76 -12.46 28.03
N GLY A 117 -14.07 -12.33 27.76
CA GLY A 117 -15.15 -12.84 28.60
C GLY A 117 -15.37 -14.35 28.53
N GLU A 118 -14.90 -15.03 27.48
CA GLU A 118 -14.98 -16.50 27.38
C GLU A 118 -13.78 -17.23 27.98
N LEU A 119 -12.72 -16.49 28.37
CA LEU A 119 -11.59 -17.10 29.05
C LEU A 119 -11.97 -17.45 30.49
N PRO A 120 -11.72 -18.71 30.94
CA PRO A 120 -11.90 -19.08 32.34
C PRO A 120 -11.08 -18.19 33.27
N ASP A 121 -11.70 -17.71 34.36
CA ASP A 121 -11.05 -16.85 35.37
C ASP A 121 -9.77 -17.48 35.99
N ASP A 122 -9.62 -18.79 35.87
CA ASP A 122 -8.47 -19.58 36.36
C ASP A 122 -7.16 -19.29 35.60
N ILE A 123 -7.24 -18.77 34.38
CA ILE A 123 -6.06 -18.39 33.57
C ILE A 123 -5.36 -17.14 34.14
N TRP A 124 -6.10 -16.30 34.89
CA TRP A 124 -5.58 -15.08 35.50
C TRP A 124 -4.94 -15.29 36.87
N GLN A 125 -5.11 -16.48 37.45
CA GLN A 125 -4.53 -16.80 38.75
C GLN A 125 -3.03 -17.12 38.60
N ARG A 126 -2.21 -16.09 38.74
CA ARG A 126 -0.77 -16.25 38.84
C ARG A 126 -0.44 -16.84 40.22
N GLY A 127 -0.45 -18.18 40.30
CA GLY A 127 0.08 -19.01 41.38
C GLY A 127 0.08 -18.37 42.76
N SER A 128 -1.07 -18.38 43.43
CA SER A 128 -1.13 -18.27 44.89
C SER A 128 -1.46 -19.64 45.48
N ASP A 129 -0.51 -20.57 45.36
CA ASP A 129 -0.42 -21.66 46.31
C ASP A 129 1.02 -21.69 46.83
N ALA A 130 1.09 -21.62 48.15
CA ALA A 130 2.29 -21.63 48.97
C ALA A 130 2.84 -23.05 49.17
#